data_AF-A0A117SIW4-F1
#
_entry.id   AF-A0A117SIW4-F1
#
_cell.length_a   1.000
_cell.length_b   1.000
_cell.length_c   1.000
_cell.angle_alpha   90.00
_cell.angle_beta   90.00
_cell.angle_gamma   90.00
#
_symmetry.space_group_name_H-M   'P 1'
#
loop_
_entity.id
_entity.type
_entity.pdbx_description
1 polymer ?
#
loop_
_entity_poly.entity_id
_entity_poly.type
_entity_poly.pdbx_seq_one_letter_code
_entity_poly.pdbx_strand_id
1 'polypeptide(L)'
;MMRIFAKRFLLLLILGVIMCLSIFLQVQVVKADVLQSINDVSVEIASPDNQPVNTSQIQLRWLSVPPVNGGIISYDIEKSTNGGLTFVPLTNITDLAWMDNVPNYSNVIYRLRSKETVGETTTVSSYSRPVNVYPPSVNVHDNYMSNTNLCKTCHITHNGETAQLLNEPTASAVCLTCHEGLTNSKYDVTNGYTRTAGGIARSLGGAFAHNGVEGDPWNGASTTSAHSFDETTAVSAPGGMNVNQTMGCTTCHSAHGTGNYRMLRSTITVPTAPNTLTSINISVVAGAKTDDPSVGETPVYISGMETLCQSCHADYTAAAGAGGSGPGTPLGSQHGTPGMFRHPVNIAPAEKALTTTLPLEGTSITRDNTDKMMCLTCHYSHGSLVKDTNISTVVAGDGTSIETKVSSNLKRLEGMNVCQDCHKK
;
A
#
# COMPACT_ATOMS: atom_id res chain seq x y z
N MET A 1 -58.93 29.62 39.17
CA MET A 1 -57.46 29.49 39.04
C MET A 1 -56.88 28.15 39.52
N MET A 2 -57.37 27.52 40.59
CA MET A 2 -56.82 26.23 41.10
C MET A 2 -56.96 25.01 40.17
N ARG A 3 -57.97 24.94 39.29
CA ARG A 3 -58.15 23.79 38.38
C ARG A 3 -57.13 23.70 37.24
N ILE A 4 -56.44 24.79 36.90
CA ILE A 4 -55.45 24.82 35.81
C ILE A 4 -54.08 24.33 36.30
N PHE A 5 -53.74 24.55 37.57
CA PHE A 5 -52.48 24.10 38.17
C PHE A 5 -52.39 22.58 38.31
N ALA A 6 -53.49 21.91 38.70
CA ALA A 6 -53.50 20.46 38.87
C ALA A 6 -53.27 19.69 37.55
N LYS A 7 -53.78 20.21 36.42
CA LYS A 7 -53.58 19.56 35.10
C LYS A 7 -52.14 19.68 34.59
N ARG A 8 -51.44 20.79 34.88
CA ARG A 8 -50.04 20.99 34.46
C ARG A 8 -49.07 20.11 35.27
N PHE A 9 -49.36 19.88 36.55
CA PHE A 9 -48.51 19.05 37.40
C PHE A 9 -48.61 17.56 37.04
N LEU A 10 -49.81 17.07 36.69
CA LEU A 10 -50.01 15.69 36.25
C LEU A 10 -49.34 15.42 34.88
N LEU A 11 -49.35 16.41 33.97
CA LEU A 11 -48.69 16.29 32.67
C LEU A 11 -47.15 16.21 32.80
N LEU A 12 -46.56 16.97 33.73
CA LEU A 12 -45.12 16.93 34.02
C LEU A 12 -44.68 15.60 34.67
N LEU A 13 -45.52 15.02 35.54
CA LEU A 13 -45.25 13.70 36.12
C LEU A 13 -45.31 12.59 35.06
N ILE A 14 -46.27 12.65 34.13
CA ILE A 14 -46.37 11.66 33.05
C ILE A 14 -45.20 11.79 32.07
N LEU A 15 -44.78 13.02 31.71
CA LEU A 15 -43.59 13.23 30.87
C LEU A 15 -42.29 12.80 31.56
N GLY A 16 -42.16 13.00 32.87
CA GLY A 16 -41.02 12.52 33.65
C GLY A 16 -40.93 11.00 33.70
N VAL A 17 -42.07 10.31 33.88
CA VAL A 17 -42.13 8.84 33.86
C VAL A 17 -41.86 8.29 32.45
N ILE A 18 -42.34 8.94 31.39
CA ILE A 18 -42.05 8.53 30.00
C ILE A 18 -40.56 8.75 29.66
N MET A 19 -39.94 9.86 30.11
CA MET A 19 -38.50 10.06 29.96
C MET A 19 -37.69 9.01 30.73
N CYS A 20 -38.05 8.69 31.98
CA CYS A 20 -37.40 7.62 32.74
C CYS A 20 -37.60 6.24 32.10
N LEU A 21 -38.79 5.93 31.57
CA LEU A 21 -39.04 4.67 30.88
C LEU A 21 -38.29 4.59 29.55
N SER A 22 -38.10 5.70 28.83
CA SER A 22 -37.29 5.72 27.61
C SER A 22 -35.77 5.62 27.87
N ILE A 23 -35.31 5.95 29.08
CA ILE A 23 -33.92 5.70 29.50
C ILE A 23 -33.72 4.23 29.87
N PHE A 24 -34.75 3.54 30.40
CA PHE A 24 -34.68 2.11 30.72
C PHE A 24 -35.10 1.16 29.57
N LEU A 25 -35.85 1.65 28.57
CA LEU A 25 -36.17 0.96 27.31
C LEU A 25 -35.30 1.44 26.14
N GLN A 26 -34.07 1.91 26.40
CA GLN A 26 -33.00 1.54 25.47
C GLN A 26 -32.85 0.03 25.59
N VAL A 27 -33.69 -0.66 24.81
CA VAL A 27 -33.47 -2.01 24.34
C VAL A 27 -31.97 -2.11 24.16
N GLN A 28 -31.33 -2.89 25.03
CA GLN A 28 -30.06 -3.50 24.73
C GLN A 28 -30.32 -4.20 23.40
N VAL A 29 -30.09 -3.47 22.31
CA VAL A 29 -29.73 -4.08 21.05
C VAL A 29 -28.48 -4.80 21.46
N VAL A 30 -28.67 -6.08 21.83
CA VAL A 30 -27.60 -7.06 21.95
C VAL A 30 -26.96 -6.95 20.59
N LYS A 31 -25.91 -6.13 20.51
CA LYS A 31 -25.07 -6.04 19.33
C LYS A 31 -24.68 -7.49 19.15
N ALA A 32 -25.17 -8.09 18.06
CA ALA A 32 -24.90 -9.48 17.75
C ALA A 32 -23.44 -9.75 18.10
N ASP A 33 -23.21 -10.81 18.87
CA ASP A 33 -21.94 -11.24 19.43
C ASP A 33 -20.90 -11.42 18.32
N VAL A 34 -20.32 -10.31 17.85
CA VAL A 34 -19.27 -10.33 16.83
C VAL A 34 -17.99 -10.71 17.55
N LEU A 35 -17.53 -11.93 17.28
CA LEU A 35 -16.22 -12.40 17.73
C LEU A 35 -15.16 -11.38 17.30
N GLN A 36 -14.39 -10.88 18.28
CA GLN A 36 -13.39 -9.86 18.05
C GLN A 36 -12.32 -10.36 17.07
N SER A 37 -11.95 -9.52 16.09
CA SER A 37 -10.86 -9.80 15.17
C SER A 37 -9.51 -9.79 15.88
N ILE A 38 -8.58 -10.59 15.38
CA ILE A 38 -7.17 -10.53 15.79
C ILE A 38 -6.57 -9.28 15.15
N ASN A 39 -6.28 -8.27 15.97
CA ASN A 39 -5.82 -6.98 15.47
C ASN A 39 -4.30 -6.93 15.29
N ASP A 40 -3.56 -7.66 16.12
CA ASP A 40 -2.09 -7.67 16.12
C ASP A 40 -1.57 -9.10 16.08
N VAL A 41 -0.69 -9.35 15.12
CA VAL A 41 0.00 -10.62 14.93
C VAL A 41 1.48 -10.29 14.81
N SER A 42 2.28 -10.75 15.77
CA SER A 42 3.72 -10.55 15.75
C SER A 42 4.43 -11.62 14.94
N VAL A 43 5.54 -11.23 14.32
CA VAL A 43 6.42 -12.12 13.54
C VAL A 43 7.82 -12.04 14.10
N GLU A 44 8.34 -13.19 14.47
CA GLU A 44 9.74 -13.40 14.77
C GLU A 44 10.33 -14.28 13.67
N ILE A 45 11.44 -13.83 13.09
CA ILE A 45 12.20 -14.62 12.11
C ILE A 45 13.46 -15.05 12.83
N ALA A 46 13.51 -16.33 13.19
CA ALA A 46 14.71 -16.91 13.71
C ALA A 46 15.53 -17.45 12.53
N SER A 47 16.84 -17.20 12.57
CA SER A 47 17.83 -18.02 11.88
C SER A 47 18.54 -18.88 12.95
N PRO A 48 17.90 -19.96 13.47
CA PRO A 48 18.59 -20.87 14.37
C PRO A 48 19.88 -21.35 13.73
N ASP A 49 20.94 -21.46 14.52
CA ASP A 49 22.25 -22.00 14.13
C ASP A 49 22.16 -23.44 13.55
N ASN A 50 21.00 -24.09 13.66
CA ASN A 50 20.70 -25.45 13.20
C ASN A 50 19.64 -25.53 12.06
N GLN A 51 19.26 -24.43 11.41
CA GLN A 51 18.37 -24.50 10.25
C GLN A 51 19.14 -24.85 8.96
N PRO A 52 18.48 -25.49 7.97
CA PRO A 52 19.02 -25.55 6.62
C PRO A 52 19.37 -24.15 6.13
N VAL A 53 20.52 -24.01 5.47
CA VAL A 53 21.10 -22.72 5.02
C VAL A 53 20.13 -21.84 4.20
N ASN A 54 19.06 -22.44 3.66
CA ASN A 54 18.13 -21.81 2.73
C ASN A 54 16.70 -21.60 3.29
N THR A 55 16.46 -21.83 4.58
CA THR A 55 15.14 -21.63 5.21
C THR A 55 15.26 -20.87 6.51
N SER A 56 14.30 -20.01 6.80
CA SER A 56 14.14 -19.38 8.11
C SER A 56 12.91 -19.92 8.81
N GLN A 57 13.00 -20.03 10.14
CA GLN A 57 11.86 -20.35 10.97
C GLN A 57 11.09 -19.07 11.28
N ILE A 58 9.82 -19.04 10.88
CA ILE A 58 8.90 -17.94 11.14
C ILE A 58 8.04 -18.33 12.33
N GLN A 59 8.02 -17.52 13.38
CA GLN A 59 7.10 -17.67 14.49
C GLN A 59 6.07 -16.55 14.45
N LEU A 60 4.79 -16.93 14.33
CA LEU A 60 3.65 -16.04 14.48
C LEU A 60 3.18 -16.09 15.94
N ARG A 61 2.87 -14.94 16.55
CA ARG A 61 2.25 -14.87 17.90
C ARG A 61 1.11 -13.86 17.91
N TRP A 62 0.08 -14.10 18.71
CA TRP A 62 -1.07 -13.19 18.84
C TRP A 62 -1.67 -13.23 20.24
N LEU A 63 -2.52 -12.26 20.55
CA LEU A 63 -3.25 -12.22 21.81
C LEU A 63 -4.48 -13.14 21.76
N SER A 64 -4.83 -13.72 22.91
CA SER A 64 -6.05 -14.53 23.01
C SER A 64 -7.30 -13.70 22.76
N VAL A 65 -8.22 -14.23 21.97
CA VAL A 65 -9.58 -13.68 21.83
C VAL A 65 -10.48 -14.32 22.89
N PRO A 66 -11.18 -13.55 23.74
CA PRO A 66 -12.13 -14.12 24.69
C PRO A 66 -13.33 -14.77 23.98
N PRO A 67 -13.85 -15.91 24.49
CA PRO A 67 -15.10 -16.49 23.99
C PRO A 67 -16.27 -15.57 24.29
N VAL A 68 -17.17 -15.40 23.32
CA VAL A 68 -18.37 -14.56 23.47
C VAL A 68 -19.55 -15.39 23.97
N ASN A 69 -19.63 -16.65 23.55
CA ASN A 69 -20.70 -17.59 23.84
C ASN A 69 -20.26 -18.71 24.81
N GLY A 70 -19.11 -18.53 25.48
CA GLY A 70 -18.52 -19.52 26.39
C GLY A 70 -17.96 -20.76 25.67
N GLY A 71 -17.67 -20.64 24.37
CA GLY A 71 -17.12 -21.72 23.56
C GLY A 71 -15.60 -21.88 23.67
N ILE A 72 -15.09 -22.85 22.92
CA ILE A 72 -13.64 -23.04 22.76
C ILE A 72 -13.16 -22.17 21.61
N ILE A 73 -12.09 -21.41 21.85
CA ILE A 73 -11.46 -20.57 20.84
C ILE A 73 -10.34 -21.34 20.14
N SER A 74 -10.40 -21.33 18.81
CA SER A 74 -9.33 -21.78 17.92
C SER A 74 -9.00 -20.71 16.88
N TYR A 75 -7.91 -20.89 16.15
CA TYR A 75 -7.38 -19.93 15.20
C TYR A 75 -7.10 -20.62 13.87
N ASP A 76 -7.78 -20.16 12.81
CA ASP A 76 -7.43 -20.54 11.46
C ASP A 76 -6.22 -19.72 11.00
N ILE A 77 -5.21 -20.39 10.46
CA ILE A 77 -4.04 -19.75 9.87
C ILE A 77 -4.02 -20.06 8.38
N GLU A 78 -3.88 -19.02 7.56
CA GLU A 78 -3.77 -19.15 6.11
C GLU A 78 -2.51 -18.45 5.60
N LYS A 79 -1.94 -19.00 4.52
CA LYS A 79 -0.74 -18.46 3.85
C LYS A 79 -0.99 -18.22 2.38
N SER A 80 -0.45 -17.12 1.87
CA SER A 80 -0.34 -16.82 0.45
C SER A 80 1.13 -16.74 0.03
N THR A 81 1.46 -17.35 -1.10
CA THR A 81 2.78 -17.28 -1.75
C THR A 81 2.73 -16.54 -3.08
N ASN A 82 1.56 -16.04 -3.48
CA ASN A 82 1.33 -15.33 -4.75
C ASN A 82 0.88 -13.89 -4.53
N GLY A 83 1.48 -13.22 -3.53
CA GLY A 83 1.21 -11.81 -3.25
C GLY A 83 -0.21 -11.50 -2.79
N GLY A 84 -0.90 -12.48 -2.20
CA GLY A 84 -2.23 -12.28 -1.61
C GLY A 84 -3.41 -12.59 -2.53
N LEU A 85 -3.17 -13.07 -3.76
CA LEU A 85 -4.25 -13.45 -4.69
C LEU A 85 -5.05 -14.65 -4.17
N THR A 86 -4.36 -15.63 -3.60
CA THR A 86 -5.01 -16.79 -2.97
C THR A 86 -4.36 -17.10 -1.63
N PHE A 87 -5.19 -17.50 -0.67
CA PHE A 87 -4.77 -17.96 0.64
C PHE A 87 -5.12 -19.43 0.81
N VAL A 88 -4.13 -20.22 1.22
CA VAL A 88 -4.26 -21.66 1.47
C VAL A 88 -4.34 -21.88 2.98
N PRO A 89 -5.35 -22.61 3.49
CA PRO A 89 -5.42 -23.01 4.88
C PRO A 89 -4.21 -23.87 5.28
N LEU A 90 -3.60 -23.55 6.41
CA LEU A 90 -2.46 -24.28 6.95
C LEU A 90 -2.86 -25.16 8.11
N THR A 91 -3.52 -24.58 9.11
CA THR A 91 -3.88 -25.26 10.34
C THR A 91 -5.03 -24.55 11.07
N ASN A 92 -5.65 -25.26 12.01
CA ASN A 92 -6.52 -24.73 13.03
C ASN A 92 -5.96 -25.16 14.40
N ILE A 93 -5.60 -24.20 15.25
CA ILE A 93 -4.96 -24.48 16.54
C ILE A 93 -5.59 -23.66 17.67
N THR A 94 -5.38 -24.09 18.92
CA THR A 94 -5.80 -23.34 20.12
C THR A 94 -4.65 -22.54 20.74
N ASP A 95 -3.41 -22.85 20.39
CA ASP A 95 -2.23 -22.14 20.87
C ASP A 95 -2.18 -20.70 20.35
N LEU A 96 -1.47 -19.83 21.07
CA LEU A 96 -1.28 -18.41 20.74
C LEU A 96 0.02 -18.16 19.95
N ALA A 97 0.65 -19.22 19.48
CA ALA A 97 1.85 -19.17 18.66
C ALA A 97 1.86 -20.33 17.67
N TRP A 98 2.44 -20.08 16.49
CA TRP A 98 2.61 -21.08 15.45
C TRP A 98 3.91 -20.86 14.69
N MET A 99 4.48 -21.93 14.14
CA MET A 99 5.74 -21.89 13.42
C MET A 99 5.59 -22.38 11.98
N ASP A 100 6.23 -21.69 11.04
CA ASP A 100 6.42 -22.12 9.65
C ASP A 100 7.91 -22.16 9.31
N ASN A 101 8.29 -23.02 8.36
CA ASN A 101 9.61 -22.96 7.73
C ASN A 101 9.44 -22.37 6.34
N VAL A 102 9.99 -21.18 6.13
CA VAL A 102 9.83 -20.45 4.87
C VAL A 102 11.19 -20.38 4.17
N PRO A 103 11.26 -20.69 2.87
CA PRO A 103 12.48 -20.50 2.10
C PRO A 103 12.95 -19.05 2.17
N ASN A 104 14.25 -18.86 2.37
CA ASN A 104 14.88 -17.54 2.36
C ASN A 104 14.59 -16.83 1.03
N TYR A 105 14.50 -15.50 1.10
CA TYR A 105 14.25 -14.59 -0.01
C TYR A 105 12.90 -14.78 -0.71
N SER A 106 11.92 -15.37 -0.02
CA SER A 106 10.57 -15.60 -0.54
C SER A 106 9.54 -14.69 0.13
N ASN A 107 8.68 -14.06 -0.68
CA ASN A 107 7.55 -13.30 -0.16
C ASN A 107 6.41 -14.24 0.25
N VAL A 108 6.02 -14.20 1.53
CA VAL A 108 4.82 -14.88 2.03
C VAL A 108 3.95 -13.93 2.82
N ILE A 109 2.63 -14.15 2.75
CA ILE A 109 1.64 -13.35 3.48
C ILE A 109 0.80 -14.28 4.34
N TYR A 110 0.72 -14.01 5.64
CA TYR A 110 -0.16 -14.72 6.55
C TYR A 110 -1.39 -13.89 6.89
N ARG A 111 -2.50 -14.58 7.19
CA ARG A 111 -3.65 -13.99 7.86
C ARG A 111 -4.28 -15.01 8.78
N LEU A 112 -4.89 -14.53 9.87
CA LEU A 112 -5.48 -15.38 10.89
C LEU A 112 -6.92 -14.95 11.16
N ARG A 113 -7.77 -15.86 11.63
CA ARG A 113 -9.08 -15.48 12.23
C ARG A 113 -9.38 -16.38 13.41
N SER A 114 -10.08 -15.84 14.40
CA SER A 114 -10.56 -16.65 15.52
C SER A 114 -11.85 -17.38 15.15
N LYS A 115 -12.04 -18.54 15.77
CA LYS A 115 -13.23 -19.37 15.70
C LYS A 115 -13.66 -19.74 17.10
N GLU A 116 -14.92 -19.47 17.43
CA GLU A 116 -15.54 -19.94 18.65
C GLU A 116 -16.48 -21.10 18.34
N THR A 117 -16.29 -22.25 19.00
CA THR A 117 -17.17 -23.41 18.86
C THR A 117 -17.93 -23.69 20.15
N VAL A 118 -19.25 -23.75 20.07
CA VAL A 118 -20.19 -24.11 21.15
C VAL A 118 -21.06 -25.26 20.67
N GLY A 119 -20.80 -26.47 21.18
CA GLY A 119 -21.44 -27.68 20.66
C GLY A 119 -21.09 -27.89 19.18
N GLU A 120 -22.11 -27.92 18.31
CA GLU A 120 -21.94 -28.06 16.85
C GLU A 120 -21.88 -26.71 16.11
N THR A 121 -22.09 -25.59 16.81
CA THR A 121 -22.12 -24.26 16.22
C THR A 121 -20.73 -23.63 16.25
N THR A 122 -20.26 -23.12 15.11
CA THR A 122 -19.00 -22.37 15.01
C THR A 122 -19.26 -20.95 14.50
N THR A 123 -18.80 -19.96 15.27
CA THR A 123 -18.78 -18.54 14.91
C THR A 123 -17.36 -18.14 14.52
N VAL A 124 -17.19 -17.38 13.44
CA VAL A 124 -15.87 -16.97 12.94
C VAL A 124 -15.72 -15.46 12.93
N SER A 125 -14.53 -14.95 13.27
CA SER A 125 -14.22 -13.52 13.14
C SER A 125 -13.86 -13.17 11.69
N SER A 126 -13.80 -11.87 11.40
CA SER A 126 -13.05 -11.36 10.25
C SER A 126 -11.58 -11.76 10.37
N TYR A 127 -10.89 -11.86 9.23
CA TYR A 127 -9.44 -12.07 9.23
C TYR A 127 -8.72 -10.86 9.83
N SER A 128 -7.57 -11.17 10.43
CA SER A 128 -6.56 -10.22 10.85
C SER A 128 -6.07 -9.41 9.66
N ARG A 129 -5.39 -8.31 9.98
CA ARG A 129 -4.55 -7.63 9.01
C ARG A 129 -3.53 -8.62 8.41
N PRO A 130 -3.30 -8.61 7.09
CA PRO A 130 -2.28 -9.46 6.48
C PRO A 130 -0.90 -9.11 7.02
N VAL A 131 -0.08 -10.13 7.24
CA VAL A 131 1.27 -10.02 7.76
C VAL A 131 2.25 -10.47 6.70
N ASN A 132 3.08 -9.54 6.23
CA ASN A 132 4.03 -9.77 5.16
C ASN A 132 5.39 -10.21 5.73
N VAL A 133 5.93 -11.31 5.22
CA VAL A 133 7.18 -11.90 5.70
C VAL A 133 8.12 -12.16 4.52
N TYR A 134 9.39 -11.79 4.68
CA TYR A 134 10.45 -11.99 3.68
C TYR A 134 11.76 -12.41 4.38
N PRO A 135 11.91 -13.70 4.71
CA PRO A 135 13.10 -14.15 5.43
C PRO A 135 14.38 -14.02 4.59
N PRO A 136 15.56 -13.94 5.22
CA PRO A 136 15.78 -13.85 6.67
C PRO A 136 15.52 -12.44 7.23
N SER A 137 15.13 -11.48 6.39
CA SER A 137 14.92 -10.09 6.80
C SER A 137 13.65 -9.92 7.64
N VAL A 138 13.81 -9.36 8.83
CA VAL A 138 12.68 -8.94 9.66
C VAL A 138 12.03 -7.67 9.10
N ASN A 139 10.70 -7.59 9.20
CA ASN A 139 9.99 -6.35 8.89
C ASN A 139 9.94 -5.48 10.15
N VAL A 140 10.78 -4.42 10.18
CA VAL A 140 10.85 -3.47 11.31
C VAL A 140 9.65 -2.52 11.39
N HIS A 141 8.76 -2.55 10.39
CA HIS A 141 7.58 -1.69 10.32
C HIS A 141 6.31 -2.27 10.96
N ASP A 142 6.42 -3.43 11.60
CA ASP A 142 5.31 -4.08 12.30
C ASP A 142 5.68 -4.45 13.74
N ASN A 143 4.71 -4.93 14.51
CA ASN A 143 4.89 -5.52 15.84
C ASN A 143 5.21 -4.54 16.98
N TYR A 144 5.01 -3.23 16.79
CA TYR A 144 5.33 -2.22 17.82
C TYR A 144 4.62 -2.44 19.16
N MET A 145 3.39 -2.96 19.14
CA MET A 145 2.63 -3.26 20.36
C MET A 145 3.21 -4.43 21.16
N SER A 146 3.76 -5.42 20.47
CA SER A 146 4.38 -6.61 21.07
C SER A 146 5.88 -6.45 21.32
N ASN A 147 6.54 -5.51 20.63
CA ASN A 147 7.98 -5.29 20.68
C ASN A 147 8.29 -3.79 20.66
N THR A 148 8.07 -3.16 21.80
CA THR A 148 8.33 -1.71 22.01
C THR A 148 9.80 -1.35 21.87
N ASN A 149 10.72 -2.31 21.92
CA ASN A 149 12.14 -2.06 21.65
C ASN A 149 12.39 -1.62 20.21
N LEU A 150 11.48 -1.88 19.26
CA LEU A 150 11.59 -1.39 17.89
C LEU A 150 11.42 0.13 17.81
N CYS A 151 10.71 0.75 18.75
CA CYS A 151 10.51 2.19 18.77
C CYS A 151 11.84 2.95 18.85
N LYS A 152 12.83 2.42 19.59
CA LYS A 152 14.13 3.08 19.77
C LYS A 152 15.01 3.11 18.52
N THR A 153 14.65 2.32 17.50
CA THR A 153 15.34 2.33 16.20
C THR A 153 15.10 3.62 15.45
N CYS A 154 13.94 4.26 15.66
CA CYS A 154 13.55 5.50 14.99
C CYS A 154 13.44 6.69 15.96
N HIS A 155 13.11 6.41 17.23
CA HIS A 155 12.84 7.44 18.23
C HIS A 155 13.88 7.45 19.35
N ILE A 156 14.36 8.63 19.73
CA ILE A 156 15.22 8.81 20.90
C ILE A 156 14.54 9.80 21.85
N THR A 157 14.10 9.30 23.00
CA THR A 157 13.52 10.16 24.04
C THR A 157 14.58 11.11 24.57
N HIS A 158 14.21 12.38 24.77
CA HIS A 158 15.04 13.49 25.27
C HIS A 158 16.19 13.97 24.36
N ASN A 159 16.64 13.17 23.39
CA ASN A 159 17.73 13.53 22.47
C ASN A 159 17.34 13.39 20.98
N GLY A 160 16.05 13.45 20.66
CA GLY A 160 15.61 13.43 19.26
C GLY A 160 15.93 14.75 18.55
N GLU A 161 16.26 14.67 17.27
CA GLU A 161 16.56 15.80 16.36
C GLU A 161 15.28 16.59 16.01
N THR A 162 14.10 16.00 16.23
CA THR A 162 12.80 16.61 15.90
C THR A 162 11.82 16.56 17.07
N ALA A 163 10.74 17.33 17.00
CA ALA A 163 9.66 17.31 17.99
C ALA A 163 8.96 15.94 18.11
N GLN A 164 9.03 15.11 17.06
CA GLN A 164 8.55 13.73 17.02
C GLN A 164 9.56 12.73 17.59
N LEU A 165 10.63 13.24 18.21
CA LEU A 165 11.71 12.46 18.83
C LEU A 165 12.48 11.59 17.83
N LEU A 166 12.50 11.94 16.54
CA LEU A 166 13.24 11.17 15.54
C LEU A 166 14.76 11.25 15.82
N ASN A 167 15.48 10.18 15.53
CA ASN A 167 16.94 10.15 15.62
C ASN A 167 17.66 10.79 14.42
N GLU A 168 16.91 11.19 13.39
CA GLU A 168 17.39 11.93 12.23
C GLU A 168 16.57 13.22 12.03
N PRO A 169 17.09 14.21 11.27
CA PRO A 169 16.43 15.50 11.09
C PRO A 169 15.09 15.47 10.35
N THR A 170 14.83 14.42 9.55
CA THR A 170 13.59 14.25 8.78
C THR A 170 13.11 12.80 8.81
N ALA A 171 11.82 12.58 8.54
CA ALA A 171 11.28 11.23 8.47
C ALA A 171 11.91 10.42 7.33
N SER A 172 12.17 11.06 6.17
CA SER A 172 12.86 10.41 5.05
C SER A 172 14.29 10.03 5.41
N ALA A 173 15.02 10.86 6.17
CA ALA A 173 16.36 10.51 6.64
C ALA A 173 16.34 9.27 7.53
N VAL A 174 15.39 9.17 8.46
CA VAL A 174 15.19 7.94 9.27
C VAL A 174 14.95 6.73 8.36
N CYS A 175 14.06 6.84 7.37
CA CYS A 175 13.76 5.74 6.44
C CYS A 175 15.02 5.27 5.69
N LEU A 176 15.84 6.21 5.24
CA LEU A 176 17.05 5.92 4.46
C LEU A 176 18.15 5.24 5.28
N THR A 177 18.19 5.40 6.61
CA THR A 177 19.13 4.64 7.47
C THR A 177 19.01 3.12 7.28
N CYS A 178 17.85 2.64 6.85
CA CYS A 178 17.59 1.24 6.56
C CYS A 178 17.42 0.94 5.07
N HIS A 179 16.85 1.89 4.32
CA HIS A 179 16.50 1.74 2.92
C HIS A 179 17.57 2.26 1.94
N GLU A 180 18.76 2.59 2.43
CA GLU A 180 19.94 2.90 1.62
C GLU A 180 21.03 1.86 1.88
N GLY A 181 21.63 1.31 0.81
CA GLY A 181 22.77 0.38 0.92
C GLY A 181 22.43 -1.05 1.37
N LEU A 182 21.15 -1.46 1.35
CA LEU A 182 20.68 -2.82 1.69
C LEU A 182 21.11 -3.32 3.08
N THR A 183 21.41 -2.46 4.05
CA THR A 183 21.97 -2.91 5.34
C THR A 183 20.90 -3.50 6.25
N ASN A 184 19.82 -2.76 6.48
CA ASN A 184 18.77 -3.09 7.46
C ASN A 184 17.40 -3.37 6.81
N SER A 185 17.33 -3.30 5.48
CA SER A 185 16.12 -3.55 4.70
C SER A 185 16.41 -4.48 3.52
N LYS A 186 15.37 -5.19 3.07
CA LYS A 186 15.44 -5.93 1.80
C LYS A 186 15.49 -5.00 0.58
N TYR A 187 15.19 -3.71 0.75
CA TYR A 187 15.18 -2.73 -0.34
C TYR A 187 16.22 -1.66 -0.13
N ASP A 188 16.93 -1.33 -1.20
CA ASP A 188 17.68 -0.09 -1.35
C ASP A 188 16.90 0.79 -2.33
N VAL A 189 16.21 1.79 -1.81
CA VAL A 189 15.32 2.64 -2.62
C VAL A 189 16.11 3.71 -3.38
N THR A 190 17.31 4.05 -2.90
CA THR A 190 18.21 5.00 -3.56
C THR A 190 18.74 4.40 -4.85
N ASN A 191 19.25 3.16 -4.79
CA ASN A 191 19.75 2.43 -5.96
C ASN A 191 18.69 1.61 -6.69
N GLY A 192 17.49 1.48 -6.11
CA GLY A 192 16.42 0.68 -6.69
C GLY A 192 16.75 -0.81 -6.71
N TYR A 193 17.34 -1.34 -5.65
CA TYR A 193 17.63 -2.77 -5.51
C TYR A 193 16.67 -3.47 -4.54
N THR A 194 16.54 -4.77 -4.74
CA THR A 194 16.01 -5.71 -3.75
C THR A 194 17.03 -6.81 -3.50
N ARG A 195 17.20 -7.19 -2.23
CA ARG A 195 18.08 -8.29 -1.84
C ARG A 195 17.47 -9.62 -2.27
N THR A 196 18.27 -10.51 -2.85
CA THR A 196 17.86 -11.84 -3.30
C THR A 196 18.86 -12.90 -2.84
N ALA A 197 18.54 -14.18 -3.03
CA ALA A 197 19.49 -15.26 -2.80
C ALA A 197 20.70 -15.18 -3.76
N GLY A 198 20.51 -14.56 -4.93
CA GLY A 198 21.56 -14.31 -5.94
C GLY A 198 22.36 -13.03 -5.70
N GLY A 199 22.13 -12.32 -4.59
CA GLY A 199 22.72 -11.02 -4.28
C GLY A 199 21.69 -9.91 -4.38
N ILE A 200 21.61 -9.24 -5.53
CA ILE A 200 20.73 -8.09 -5.76
C ILE A 200 19.97 -8.22 -7.07
N ALA A 201 18.72 -7.74 -7.09
CA ALA A 201 17.88 -7.60 -8.27
C ALA A 201 17.24 -6.21 -8.33
N ARG A 202 16.59 -5.88 -9.45
CA ARG A 202 15.84 -4.62 -9.60
C ARG A 202 14.67 -4.57 -8.63
N SER A 203 14.50 -3.46 -7.92
CA SER A 203 13.33 -3.23 -7.09
C SER A 203 12.11 -2.90 -7.97
N LEU A 204 10.93 -3.23 -7.46
CA LEU A 204 9.66 -2.96 -8.13
C LEU A 204 9.31 -1.47 -8.22
N GLY A 205 9.89 -0.67 -7.31
CA GLY A 205 9.67 0.78 -7.22
C GLY A 205 10.64 1.61 -8.05
N GLY A 206 11.73 1.02 -8.56
CA GLY A 206 12.80 1.75 -9.24
C GLY A 206 13.70 2.52 -8.27
N ALA A 207 14.56 3.39 -8.81
CA ALA A 207 15.63 4.04 -8.06
C ALA A 207 15.49 5.56 -8.01
N PHE A 208 15.59 6.14 -6.81
CA PHE A 208 15.55 7.60 -6.65
C PHE A 208 16.79 8.32 -7.17
N ALA A 209 17.98 7.74 -6.99
CA ALA A 209 19.25 8.43 -7.25
C ALA A 209 20.39 7.44 -7.55
N HIS A 210 20.15 6.48 -8.44
CA HIS A 210 21.18 5.52 -8.82
C HIS A 210 22.19 6.15 -9.79
N ASN A 211 23.49 5.98 -9.51
CA ASN A 211 24.57 6.68 -10.19
C ASN A 211 25.20 5.95 -11.38
N GLY A 212 24.68 4.78 -11.79
CA GLY A 212 25.16 4.04 -12.94
C GLY A 212 26.42 3.23 -12.64
N VAL A 213 26.24 2.13 -11.91
CA VAL A 213 27.34 1.20 -11.57
C VAL A 213 27.39 0.07 -12.59
N GLU A 214 28.48 -0.06 -13.34
CA GLU A 214 28.64 -1.15 -14.31
C GLU A 214 28.56 -2.52 -13.64
N GLY A 215 27.87 -3.48 -14.28
CA GLY A 215 27.67 -4.83 -13.76
C GLY A 215 26.57 -4.98 -12.71
N ASP A 216 25.89 -3.88 -12.36
CA ASP A 216 24.72 -3.94 -11.49
C ASP A 216 23.45 -4.43 -12.23
N PRO A 217 22.33 -4.69 -11.53
CA PRO A 217 21.07 -5.07 -12.16
C PRO A 217 20.55 -4.07 -13.19
N TRP A 218 20.96 -2.81 -13.12
CA TRP A 218 20.59 -1.75 -14.07
C TRP A 218 21.57 -1.58 -15.24
N ASN A 219 22.60 -2.43 -15.33
CA ASN A 219 23.62 -2.41 -16.36
C ASN A 219 24.29 -1.02 -16.50
N GLY A 220 24.61 -0.38 -15.38
CA GLY A 220 25.27 0.93 -15.35
C GLY A 220 24.41 2.09 -15.85
N ALA A 221 23.08 1.93 -15.94
CA ALA A 221 22.19 3.06 -16.20
C ALA A 221 22.11 3.98 -14.97
N SER A 222 21.98 5.30 -15.13
CA SER A 222 21.73 6.21 -14.00
C SER A 222 20.26 6.59 -13.96
N THR A 223 19.76 7.04 -12.81
CA THR A 223 18.38 7.56 -12.71
C THR A 223 18.19 8.75 -13.67
N THR A 224 17.14 8.68 -14.48
CA THR A 224 16.79 9.66 -15.53
C THR A 224 15.58 10.51 -15.16
N SER A 225 14.70 9.99 -14.31
CA SER A 225 13.62 10.75 -13.67
C SER A 225 13.26 10.10 -12.34
N ALA A 226 12.86 10.91 -11.37
CA ALA A 226 12.39 10.44 -10.08
C ALA A 226 11.38 11.42 -9.49
N HIS A 227 10.49 10.92 -8.64
CA HIS A 227 9.80 11.80 -7.70
C HIS A 227 10.82 12.48 -6.78
N SER A 228 10.64 13.78 -6.54
CA SER A 228 11.37 14.46 -5.47
C SER A 228 10.92 13.89 -4.13
N PHE A 229 11.85 13.49 -3.28
CA PHE A 229 11.59 13.14 -1.88
C PHE A 229 12.30 14.11 -0.93
N ASP A 230 12.67 15.28 -1.46
CA ASP A 230 13.18 16.40 -0.68
C ASP A 230 12.01 17.08 0.06
N GLU A 231 11.97 16.87 1.37
CA GLU A 231 10.97 17.44 2.27
C GLU A 231 11.05 18.98 2.38
N THR A 232 12.03 19.62 1.72
CA THR A 232 12.22 21.07 1.73
C THR A 232 11.73 21.78 0.46
N THR A 233 11.68 21.07 -0.66
CA THR A 233 11.32 21.66 -1.96
C THR A 233 9.93 21.24 -2.39
N ALA A 234 9.02 22.21 -2.46
CA ALA A 234 7.66 21.96 -2.92
C ALA A 234 7.62 21.78 -4.44
N VAL A 235 7.07 20.65 -4.90
CA VAL A 235 6.91 20.31 -6.32
C VAL A 235 5.44 20.16 -6.67
N SER A 236 5.08 20.49 -7.91
CA SER A 236 3.74 20.21 -8.45
C SER A 236 3.72 18.82 -9.07
N ALA A 237 2.68 18.05 -8.79
CA ALA A 237 2.46 16.77 -9.43
C ALA A 237 2.06 16.98 -10.91
N PRO A 238 2.73 16.31 -11.87
CA PRO A 238 2.33 16.36 -13.26
C PRO A 238 0.87 15.97 -13.43
N GLY A 239 0.12 16.83 -14.11
CA GLY A 239 -1.27 16.56 -14.40
C GLY A 239 -2.17 16.54 -13.16
N GLY A 240 -2.11 17.56 -12.32
CA GLY A 240 -3.28 17.95 -11.55
C GLY A 240 -3.10 18.10 -10.06
N MET A 241 -2.31 19.11 -9.65
CA MET A 241 -2.61 20.01 -8.52
C MET A 241 -2.02 21.40 -8.79
N ASN A 242 -2.79 22.47 -8.59
CA ASN A 242 -2.33 23.86 -8.76
C ASN A 242 -1.43 24.36 -7.62
N VAL A 243 -1.11 23.49 -6.65
CA VAL A 243 -0.39 23.86 -5.44
C VAL A 243 0.80 22.91 -5.28
N ASN A 244 1.99 23.50 -5.13
CA ASN A 244 3.21 22.75 -4.86
C ASN A 244 3.12 22.13 -3.46
N GLN A 245 3.60 20.89 -3.31
CA GLN A 245 3.74 20.23 -2.01
C GLN A 245 5.15 19.70 -1.85
N THR A 246 5.70 19.79 -0.63
CA THR A 246 6.91 19.04 -0.30
C THR A 246 6.56 17.56 -0.27
N MET A 247 7.51 16.72 -0.64
CA MET A 247 7.31 15.27 -0.65
C MET A 247 8.45 14.60 0.10
N GLY A 248 8.11 13.58 0.87
CA GLY A 248 9.05 12.68 1.52
C GLY A 248 8.51 11.26 1.50
N CYS A 249 9.24 10.33 2.11
CA CYS A 249 8.82 8.93 2.20
C CYS A 249 7.41 8.81 2.83
N THR A 250 7.12 9.62 3.85
CA THR A 250 5.85 9.60 4.58
C THR A 250 4.69 10.29 3.87
N THR A 251 4.90 10.85 2.68
CA THR A 251 3.81 11.35 1.84
C THR A 251 2.97 10.17 1.31
N CYS A 252 3.63 9.09 0.87
CA CYS A 252 2.97 7.89 0.34
C CYS A 252 2.93 6.74 1.36
N HIS A 253 3.99 6.61 2.15
CA HIS A 253 4.15 5.53 3.11
C HIS A 253 3.71 5.98 4.52
N SER A 254 3.28 5.01 5.32
CA SER A 254 3.07 5.16 6.74
C SER A 254 4.33 4.70 7.45
N ALA A 255 4.81 5.49 8.40
CA ALA A 255 5.91 5.11 9.28
C ALA A 255 5.53 3.96 10.22
N HIS A 256 4.23 3.74 10.44
CA HIS A 256 3.70 2.68 11.31
C HIS A 256 2.81 1.72 10.51
N GLY A 257 2.84 0.42 10.81
CA GLY A 257 2.13 -0.66 10.12
C GLY A 257 0.75 -0.28 9.56
N THR A 258 0.52 -0.46 8.26
CA THR A 258 -0.82 -0.32 7.64
C THR A 258 -1.44 -1.64 7.20
N GLY A 259 -0.67 -2.74 7.22
CA GLY A 259 -1.09 -4.04 6.69
C GLY A 259 -0.97 -4.17 5.18
N ASN A 260 -0.68 -3.06 4.49
CA ASN A 260 -0.29 -3.10 3.09
C ASN A 260 1.19 -3.52 2.98
N TYR A 261 1.53 -4.36 2.01
CA TYR A 261 2.91 -4.86 1.82
C TYR A 261 3.96 -3.77 1.57
N ARG A 262 3.53 -2.62 1.04
CA ARG A 262 4.36 -1.42 0.81
C ARG A 262 4.21 -0.39 1.90
N MET A 263 3.50 -0.69 3.00
CA MET A 263 3.27 0.29 4.07
C MET A 263 2.61 1.57 3.56
N LEU A 264 1.80 1.50 2.51
CA LEU A 264 1.13 2.68 1.96
C LEU A 264 0.14 3.23 2.98
N ARG A 265 0.03 4.56 3.08
CA ARG A 265 -0.96 5.20 3.96
C ARG A 265 -2.37 4.75 3.59
N SER A 266 -3.30 4.83 4.54
CA SER A 266 -4.74 4.69 4.28
C SER A 266 -5.40 6.03 3.98
N THR A 267 -4.68 7.14 4.16
CA THR A 267 -5.14 8.49 3.87
C THR A 267 -3.99 9.33 3.34
N ILE A 268 -4.19 9.95 2.18
CA ILE A 268 -3.28 10.95 1.61
C ILE A 268 -3.91 12.32 1.79
N THR A 269 -3.12 13.26 2.29
CA THR A 269 -3.56 14.65 2.43
C THR A 269 -2.94 15.47 1.31
N VAL A 270 -3.78 16.10 0.50
CA VAL A 270 -3.36 16.85 -0.68
C VAL A 270 -3.89 18.29 -0.64
N PRO A 271 -3.13 19.27 -1.15
CA PRO A 271 -3.60 20.64 -1.24
C PRO A 271 -4.59 20.80 -2.39
N THR A 272 -5.83 21.21 -2.08
CA THR A 272 -6.88 21.48 -3.09
C THR A 272 -7.05 22.97 -3.39
N ALA A 273 -6.56 23.83 -2.51
CA ALA A 273 -6.46 25.27 -2.69
C ALA A 273 -5.35 25.83 -1.77
N PRO A 274 -4.89 27.08 -1.96
CA PRO A 274 -3.98 27.72 -1.00
C PRO A 274 -4.50 27.58 0.43
N ASN A 275 -3.66 27.05 1.33
CA ASN A 275 -3.99 26.79 2.74
C ASN A 275 -5.15 25.81 2.99
N THR A 276 -5.60 25.05 1.99
CA THR A 276 -6.67 24.06 2.14
C THR A 276 -6.14 22.67 1.83
N LEU A 277 -6.19 21.79 2.83
CA LEU A 277 -5.80 20.39 2.71
C LEU A 277 -7.04 19.50 2.70
N THR A 278 -7.07 18.55 1.78
CA THR A 278 -8.13 17.54 1.69
C THR A 278 -7.53 16.16 1.91
N SER A 279 -8.15 15.40 2.80
CA SER A 279 -7.77 14.02 3.07
C SER A 279 -8.56 13.08 2.17
N ILE A 280 -7.86 12.28 1.39
CA ILE A 280 -8.40 11.27 0.49
C ILE A 280 -8.13 9.92 1.14
N ASN A 281 -9.19 9.16 1.42
CA ASN A 281 -9.06 7.80 1.92
C ASN A 281 -8.66 6.88 0.76
N ILE A 282 -7.63 6.09 1.00
CA ILE A 282 -7.09 5.12 0.05
C ILE A 282 -7.09 3.73 0.67
N SER A 283 -7.46 2.74 -0.12
CA SER A 283 -7.49 1.34 0.30
C SER A 283 -6.75 0.53 -0.75
N VAL A 284 -5.44 0.41 -0.56
CA VAL A 284 -4.58 -0.36 -1.46
C VAL A 284 -4.46 -1.78 -0.94
N VAL A 285 -4.76 -2.75 -1.80
CA VAL A 285 -4.47 -4.17 -1.59
C VAL A 285 -3.47 -4.60 -2.65
N ALA A 286 -2.29 -5.00 -2.20
CA ALA A 286 -1.22 -5.44 -3.08
C ALA A 286 -0.20 -6.27 -2.28
N GLY A 287 0.64 -6.99 -3.02
CA GLY A 287 1.68 -7.85 -2.51
C GLY A 287 2.84 -7.97 -3.48
N ALA A 288 3.73 -8.90 -3.17
CA ALA A 288 4.81 -9.32 -4.03
C ALA A 288 4.84 -10.85 -4.07
N LYS A 289 5.22 -11.40 -5.22
CA LYS A 289 5.43 -12.83 -5.43
C LYS A 289 6.91 -13.07 -5.71
N THR A 290 7.46 -14.14 -5.15
CA THR A 290 8.80 -14.64 -5.50
C THR A 290 8.62 -15.96 -6.22
N ASP A 291 8.89 -15.99 -7.52
CA ASP A 291 8.91 -17.23 -8.31
C ASP A 291 10.27 -17.94 -8.20
N ASP A 292 11.35 -17.17 -8.24
CA ASP A 292 12.72 -17.64 -8.04
C ASP A 292 13.41 -16.72 -7.01
N PRO A 293 13.89 -17.25 -5.86
CA PRO A 293 14.58 -16.48 -4.84
C PRO A 293 15.82 -15.72 -5.31
N SER A 294 16.39 -16.07 -6.47
CA SER A 294 17.58 -15.44 -7.03
C SER A 294 17.31 -14.24 -7.94
N VAL A 295 16.13 -14.19 -8.59
CA VAL A 295 15.84 -13.19 -9.65
C VAL A 295 15.09 -11.95 -9.16
N GLY A 296 14.55 -12.00 -7.94
CA GLY A 296 13.80 -10.89 -7.34
C GLY A 296 12.32 -11.19 -7.19
N GLU A 297 11.51 -10.13 -7.15
CA GLU A 297 10.08 -10.21 -6.90
C GLU A 297 9.27 -9.66 -8.08
N THR A 298 8.03 -10.11 -8.20
CA THR A 298 7.03 -9.62 -9.17
C THR A 298 5.92 -8.90 -8.40
N PRO A 299 5.47 -7.71 -8.84
CA PRO A 299 4.42 -6.99 -8.14
C PRO A 299 3.08 -7.68 -8.34
N VAL A 300 2.27 -7.71 -7.29
CA VAL A 300 0.88 -8.15 -7.35
C VAL A 300 0.01 -6.99 -6.89
N TYR A 301 -0.65 -6.33 -7.83
CA TYR A 301 -1.62 -5.28 -7.52
C TYR A 301 -3.02 -5.89 -7.60
N ILE A 302 -3.80 -5.75 -6.52
CA ILE A 302 -5.15 -6.32 -6.41
C ILE A 302 -6.19 -5.22 -6.54
N SER A 303 -6.01 -4.11 -5.81
CA SER A 303 -6.91 -2.95 -5.91
C SER A 303 -6.31 -1.67 -5.32
N GLY A 304 -6.80 -0.52 -5.79
CA GLY A 304 -6.67 0.79 -5.13
C GLY A 304 -5.38 1.55 -5.40
N MET A 305 -4.42 0.97 -6.14
CA MET A 305 -3.18 1.65 -6.51
C MET A 305 -3.47 2.87 -7.38
N GLU A 306 -4.45 2.77 -8.28
CA GLU A 306 -4.85 3.90 -9.11
C GLU A 306 -5.37 5.08 -8.28
N THR A 307 -6.21 4.81 -7.25
CA THR A 307 -6.71 5.84 -6.34
C THR A 307 -5.58 6.52 -5.55
N LEU A 308 -4.53 5.78 -5.18
CA LEU A 308 -3.33 6.35 -4.55
C LEU A 308 -2.63 7.33 -5.49
N CYS A 309 -2.37 6.95 -6.75
CA CYS A 309 -1.69 7.85 -7.68
C CYS A 309 -2.54 9.09 -8.01
N GLN A 310 -3.84 8.88 -8.22
CA GLN A 310 -4.79 9.95 -8.54
C GLN A 310 -5.01 10.96 -7.42
N SER A 311 -4.62 10.66 -6.17
CA SER A 311 -4.73 11.64 -5.08
C SER A 311 -3.93 12.89 -5.36
N CYS A 312 -2.76 12.74 -6.00
CA CYS A 312 -1.88 13.85 -6.37
C CYS A 312 -1.93 14.16 -7.88
N HIS A 313 -2.22 13.16 -8.72
CA HIS A 313 -2.28 13.32 -10.17
C HIS A 313 -3.74 13.44 -10.64
N ALA A 314 -4.45 14.48 -10.16
CA ALA A 314 -5.90 14.54 -10.23
C ALA A 314 -6.46 14.61 -11.67
N ASP A 315 -5.70 15.06 -12.67
CA ASP A 315 -6.19 15.08 -14.05
C ASP A 315 -6.41 13.68 -14.63
N TYR A 316 -5.83 12.65 -14.00
CA TYR A 316 -6.04 11.25 -14.39
C TYR A 316 -7.29 10.64 -13.72
N THR A 317 -8.01 11.38 -12.86
CA THR A 317 -9.29 10.97 -12.23
C THR A 317 -10.47 10.90 -13.20
N ALA A 318 -10.26 11.24 -14.47
CA ALA A 318 -11.32 11.23 -15.45
C ALA A 318 -11.93 9.82 -15.56
N ALA A 319 -13.26 9.73 -15.67
CA ALA A 319 -14.02 8.48 -15.63
C ALA A 319 -13.45 7.41 -16.58
N ALA A 320 -13.67 6.12 -16.29
CA ALA A 320 -13.27 5.03 -17.18
C ALA A 320 -13.66 5.34 -18.64
N GLY A 321 -12.67 5.36 -19.55
CA GLY A 321 -12.88 5.73 -20.96
C GLY A 321 -12.76 7.22 -21.28
N ALA A 322 -12.37 8.08 -20.34
CA ALA A 322 -12.09 9.50 -20.59
C ALA A 322 -10.75 9.75 -21.31
N GLY A 323 -9.95 8.70 -21.53
CA GLY A 323 -8.96 8.72 -22.61
C GLY A 323 -9.69 8.88 -23.93
N GLY A 324 -9.53 10.05 -24.57
CA GLY A 324 -10.19 10.34 -25.84
C GLY A 324 -10.02 9.20 -26.84
N SER A 325 -11.08 8.87 -27.58
CA SER A 325 -11.14 7.73 -28.52
C SER A 325 -10.29 7.92 -29.78
N GLY A 326 -9.38 8.90 -29.79
CA GLY A 326 -8.65 9.40 -30.94
C GLY A 326 -8.36 10.89 -30.80
N PRO A 327 -7.78 11.55 -31.83
CA PRO A 327 -7.45 12.97 -31.83
C PRO A 327 -8.66 13.94 -31.82
N GLY A 328 -9.85 13.45 -31.46
CA GLY A 328 -11.09 14.21 -31.44
C GLY A 328 -11.37 14.79 -30.06
N THR A 329 -11.24 16.13 -29.97
CA THR A 329 -11.75 17.03 -28.91
C THR A 329 -11.60 16.57 -27.45
N PRO A 330 -10.68 17.20 -26.68
CA PRO A 330 -10.63 17.03 -25.24
C PRO A 330 -12.00 17.43 -24.67
N LEU A 331 -12.77 16.47 -24.16
CA LEU A 331 -13.83 16.79 -23.21
C LEU A 331 -13.10 17.43 -22.03
N GLY A 332 -13.34 18.73 -21.82
CA GLY A 332 -12.48 19.62 -21.04
C GLY A 332 -11.86 18.93 -19.85
N SER A 333 -10.52 18.84 -19.83
CA SER A 333 -9.79 18.48 -18.61
C SER A 333 -10.34 19.35 -17.48
N GLN A 334 -10.81 18.76 -16.38
CA GLN A 334 -11.33 19.53 -15.23
C GLN A 334 -10.28 20.49 -14.61
N HIS A 335 -9.02 20.43 -15.05
CA HIS A 335 -7.89 21.14 -14.47
C HIS A 335 -6.99 21.88 -15.50
N GLY A 336 -7.54 22.27 -16.66
CA GLY A 336 -6.98 23.40 -17.41
C GLY A 336 -5.73 23.19 -18.28
N THR A 337 -5.44 21.97 -18.74
CA THR A 337 -4.50 21.76 -19.87
C THR A 337 -5.24 21.24 -21.11
N PRO A 338 -5.92 22.12 -21.88
CA PRO A 338 -6.54 21.75 -23.15
C PRO A 338 -5.52 21.10 -24.11
N GLY A 339 -5.84 19.91 -24.62
CA GLY A 339 -5.14 19.34 -25.78
C GLY A 339 -4.06 18.28 -25.52
N MET A 340 -3.88 17.81 -24.29
CA MET A 340 -3.02 16.64 -24.03
C MET A 340 -3.79 15.32 -24.09
N PHE A 341 -3.32 14.36 -24.90
CA PHE A 341 -3.84 12.99 -24.91
C PHE A 341 -3.13 12.15 -23.84
N ARG A 342 -3.92 11.49 -22.99
CA ARG A 342 -3.42 10.63 -21.92
C ARG A 342 -3.95 9.21 -22.11
N HIS A 343 -3.15 8.22 -21.74
CA HIS A 343 -3.62 6.83 -21.75
C HIS A 343 -4.72 6.66 -20.69
N PRO A 344 -5.82 5.97 -21.02
CA PRO A 344 -6.82 5.64 -20.03
C PRO A 344 -6.24 4.66 -19.01
N VAL A 345 -6.53 4.92 -17.74
CA VAL A 345 -6.28 4.06 -16.59
C VAL A 345 -7.60 3.39 -16.16
N ASN A 346 -7.53 2.38 -15.29
CA ASN A 346 -8.69 1.65 -14.77
C ASN A 346 -9.51 0.95 -15.87
N ILE A 347 -8.84 0.56 -16.96
CA ILE A 347 -9.41 -0.18 -18.09
C ILE A 347 -8.60 -1.43 -18.38
N ALA A 348 -9.25 -2.54 -18.70
CA ALA A 348 -8.56 -3.77 -19.04
C ALA A 348 -8.05 -3.73 -20.49
N PRO A 349 -6.79 -4.12 -20.77
CA PRO A 349 -6.27 -4.19 -22.14
C PRO A 349 -7.15 -5.05 -23.07
N ALA A 350 -7.73 -6.15 -22.56
CA ALA A 350 -8.60 -7.02 -23.33
C ALA A 350 -9.85 -6.31 -23.88
N GLU A 351 -10.39 -5.29 -23.19
CA GLU A 351 -11.52 -4.49 -23.67
C GLU A 351 -11.19 -3.70 -24.95
N LYS A 352 -9.90 -3.53 -25.25
CA LYS A 352 -9.38 -2.86 -26.44
C LYS A 352 -8.67 -3.82 -27.40
N ALA A 353 -8.85 -5.13 -27.21
CA ALA A 353 -8.13 -6.17 -27.95
C ALA A 353 -6.59 -6.00 -27.88
N LEU A 354 -6.09 -5.48 -26.75
CA LEU A 354 -4.67 -5.34 -26.45
C LEU A 354 -4.23 -6.45 -25.49
N THR A 355 -2.93 -6.74 -25.50
CA THR A 355 -2.29 -7.66 -24.55
C THR A 355 -1.01 -7.04 -24.03
N THR A 356 -0.64 -7.30 -22.80
CA THR A 356 0.58 -6.78 -22.15
C THR A 356 1.19 -7.84 -21.25
N THR A 357 2.50 -7.76 -21.05
CA THR A 357 3.21 -8.50 -20.00
C THR A 357 3.52 -7.63 -18.79
N LEU A 358 3.14 -6.34 -18.83
CA LEU A 358 3.35 -5.40 -17.75
C LEU A 358 2.38 -5.66 -16.59
N PRO A 359 2.71 -5.20 -15.38
CA PRO A 359 1.86 -5.39 -14.21
C PRO A 359 0.48 -4.76 -14.37
N LEU A 360 -0.57 -5.53 -14.10
CA LEU A 360 -1.96 -5.05 -14.06
C LEU A 360 -2.49 -5.09 -12.62
N GLU A 361 -3.55 -4.32 -12.36
CA GLU A 361 -4.30 -4.35 -11.10
C GLU A 361 -5.58 -5.18 -11.25
N GLY A 362 -5.71 -6.18 -10.38
CA GLY A 362 -6.90 -7.01 -10.30
C GLY A 362 -6.63 -8.36 -9.64
N THR A 363 -7.66 -9.20 -9.65
CA THR A 363 -7.67 -10.49 -8.93
C THR A 363 -7.36 -11.68 -9.83
N SER A 364 -7.13 -11.48 -11.13
CA SER A 364 -6.79 -12.57 -12.04
C SER A 364 -5.45 -13.20 -11.64
N ILE A 365 -5.47 -14.51 -11.37
CA ILE A 365 -4.25 -15.28 -11.09
C ILE A 365 -3.44 -15.49 -12.36
N THR A 366 -4.12 -15.60 -13.50
CA THR A 366 -3.51 -15.84 -14.82
C THR A 366 -3.01 -14.56 -15.47
N ARG A 367 -3.38 -13.38 -14.96
CA ARG A 367 -3.02 -12.06 -15.54
C ARG A 367 -3.33 -12.00 -17.03
N ASP A 368 -4.48 -12.55 -17.41
CA ASP A 368 -4.99 -12.72 -18.77
C ASP A 368 -5.50 -11.42 -19.43
N ASN A 369 -4.95 -10.27 -19.06
CA ASN A 369 -5.33 -8.95 -19.58
C ASN A 369 -6.77 -8.51 -19.30
N THR A 370 -7.51 -9.24 -18.45
CA THR A 370 -8.81 -8.80 -17.91
C THR A 370 -8.67 -7.90 -16.68
N ASP A 371 -7.49 -7.93 -16.06
CA ASP A 371 -7.10 -6.98 -15.03
C ASP A 371 -6.83 -5.60 -15.65
N LYS A 372 -6.85 -4.56 -14.82
CA LYS A 372 -6.88 -3.18 -15.27
C LYS A 372 -5.48 -2.58 -15.33
N MET A 373 -5.26 -1.77 -16.36
CA MET A 373 -4.10 -0.89 -16.39
C MET A 373 -4.23 0.17 -15.31
N MET A 374 -3.11 0.52 -14.71
CA MET A 374 -2.98 1.57 -13.71
C MET A 374 -1.65 2.28 -13.89
N CYS A 375 -1.40 3.40 -13.19
CA CYS A 375 -0.17 4.16 -13.38
C CYS A 375 1.10 3.30 -13.31
N LEU A 376 1.19 2.39 -12.33
CA LEU A 376 2.38 1.56 -12.17
C LEU A 376 2.47 0.37 -13.13
N THR A 377 1.53 0.20 -14.06
CA THR A 377 1.69 -0.69 -15.23
C THR A 377 2.85 -0.21 -16.08
N CYS A 378 2.89 1.10 -16.36
CA CYS A 378 3.89 1.71 -17.25
C CYS A 378 5.01 2.42 -16.50
N HIS A 379 4.74 2.85 -15.25
CA HIS A 379 5.63 3.69 -14.47
C HIS A 379 6.20 2.97 -13.24
N TYR A 380 7.41 3.34 -12.85
CA TYR A 380 7.97 3.11 -11.53
C TYR A 380 7.40 4.10 -10.52
N SER A 381 7.29 3.71 -9.25
CA SER A 381 6.74 4.57 -8.20
C SER A 381 7.75 5.59 -7.67
N HIS A 382 9.05 5.29 -7.73
CA HIS A 382 10.12 6.15 -7.23
C HIS A 382 10.84 6.86 -8.37
N GLY A 383 11.61 6.11 -9.15
CA GLY A 383 12.42 6.65 -10.23
C GLY A 383 12.72 5.62 -11.31
N SER A 384 13.08 6.10 -12.48
CA SER A 384 13.40 5.29 -13.65
C SER A 384 14.81 5.58 -14.13
N LEU A 385 15.44 4.55 -14.68
CA LEU A 385 16.77 4.63 -15.30
C LEU A 385 16.68 4.51 -16.82
N VAL A 386 15.47 4.54 -17.37
CA VAL A 386 15.23 4.43 -18.81
C VAL A 386 15.90 5.57 -19.56
N LYS A 387 16.90 5.22 -20.36
CA LYS A 387 17.61 6.11 -21.27
C LYS A 387 16.89 6.11 -22.61
N ASP A 388 15.76 6.80 -22.72
CA ASP A 388 15.33 7.16 -24.07
C ASP A 388 14.99 8.64 -24.20
N THR A 389 15.60 9.18 -25.25
CA THR A 389 15.52 10.56 -25.72
C THR A 389 14.35 10.78 -26.66
N ASN A 390 13.51 9.75 -26.87
CA ASN A 390 12.18 9.92 -27.44
C ASN A 390 11.42 10.93 -26.57
N ILE A 391 11.56 12.20 -26.96
CA ILE A 391 10.96 13.37 -26.34
C ILE A 391 9.49 13.00 -26.26
N SER A 392 9.00 12.75 -25.05
CA SER A 392 7.56 12.81 -24.83
C SER A 392 7.25 14.29 -24.89
N THR A 393 7.26 14.84 -26.11
CA THR A 393 6.97 16.23 -26.34
C THR A 393 5.53 16.35 -25.93
N VAL A 394 5.29 17.08 -24.85
CA VAL A 394 3.92 17.48 -24.55
C VAL A 394 3.54 18.41 -25.69
N VAL A 395 2.74 17.90 -26.62
CA VAL A 395 2.22 18.71 -27.72
C VAL A 395 0.86 19.23 -27.26
N ALA A 396 0.68 20.55 -27.26
CA ALA A 396 -0.61 21.15 -27.04
C ALA A 396 -1.60 20.69 -28.12
N GLY A 397 -2.90 20.91 -27.86
CA GLY A 397 -3.95 20.54 -28.82
C GLY A 397 -3.83 21.26 -30.18
N ASP A 398 -3.03 22.32 -30.26
CA ASP A 398 -2.74 23.08 -31.48
C ASP A 398 -1.45 22.61 -32.21
N GLY A 399 -0.78 21.56 -31.72
CA GLY A 399 0.45 21.05 -32.32
C GLY A 399 1.74 21.69 -31.81
N THR A 400 1.68 22.65 -30.87
CA THR A 400 2.87 23.29 -30.30
C THR A 400 3.52 22.44 -29.20
N SER A 401 4.85 22.32 -29.23
CA SER A 401 5.61 21.68 -28.16
C SER A 401 5.60 22.55 -26.89
N ILE A 402 4.93 22.11 -25.84
CA ILE A 402 4.87 22.77 -24.53
C ILE A 402 6.11 22.44 -23.68
N GLU A 403 6.72 21.27 -23.86
CA GLU A 403 7.84 20.83 -23.01
C GLU A 403 8.98 20.23 -23.84
N THR A 404 10.17 20.82 -23.74
CA THR A 404 11.42 20.36 -24.39
C THR A 404 12.30 19.54 -23.46
N LYS A 405 11.89 19.34 -22.20
CA LYS A 405 12.65 18.53 -21.24
C LYS A 405 12.47 17.04 -21.56
N VAL A 406 13.58 16.40 -21.85
CA VAL A 406 13.67 14.95 -21.97
C VAL A 406 13.54 14.37 -20.56
N SER A 407 12.35 13.88 -20.23
CA SER A 407 12.07 13.11 -19.01
C SER A 407 11.62 11.71 -19.42
N SER A 408 12.15 10.69 -18.76
CA SER A 408 11.62 9.33 -18.91
C SER A 408 10.25 9.16 -18.27
N ASN A 409 9.76 10.17 -17.53
CA ASN A 409 8.47 10.17 -16.83
C ASN A 409 8.25 8.85 -16.08
N LEU A 410 9.27 8.38 -15.37
CA LEU A 410 9.26 7.15 -14.59
C LEU A 410 8.99 5.86 -15.39
N LYS A 411 9.12 5.84 -16.73
CA LYS A 411 8.82 4.64 -17.55
C LYS A 411 9.57 3.39 -17.08
N ARG A 412 8.93 2.23 -17.17
CA ARG A 412 9.55 0.92 -16.85
C ARG A 412 10.45 0.36 -17.95
N LEU A 413 10.14 0.66 -19.21
CA LEU A 413 10.83 0.13 -20.37
C LEU A 413 11.43 1.25 -21.22
N GLU A 414 12.51 0.92 -21.91
CA GLU A 414 13.18 1.86 -22.80
C GLU A 414 12.30 2.27 -23.97
N GLY A 415 12.34 3.56 -24.29
CA GLY A 415 11.65 4.13 -25.43
C GLY A 415 10.17 3.95 -25.48
N MET A 416 9.73 3.44 -26.62
CA MET A 416 8.33 3.11 -26.88
C MET A 416 8.03 1.66 -26.54
N ASN A 417 8.97 0.88 -25.97
CA ASN A 417 8.72 -0.53 -25.63
C ASN A 417 7.56 -0.67 -24.65
N VAL A 418 7.34 0.30 -23.76
CA VAL A 418 6.16 0.33 -22.88
C VAL A 418 4.86 0.43 -23.67
N CYS A 419 4.86 1.17 -24.78
CA CYS A 419 3.73 1.30 -25.68
C CYS A 419 3.59 0.06 -26.58
N GLN A 420 4.70 -0.43 -27.13
CA GLN A 420 4.76 -1.60 -27.99
C GLN A 420 4.35 -2.86 -27.26
N ASP A 421 4.57 -2.94 -25.94
CA ASP A 421 4.10 -4.08 -25.17
C ASP A 421 2.58 -4.19 -25.23
N CYS A 422 1.81 -3.10 -25.12
CA CYS A 422 0.36 -3.15 -25.28
C CYS A 422 -0.09 -3.19 -26.74
N HIS A 423 0.52 -2.35 -27.59
CA HIS A 423 0.04 -2.10 -28.95
C HIS A 423 0.59 -3.06 -30.00
N LYS A 424 1.62 -3.85 -29.67
CA LYS A 424 2.29 -4.84 -30.54
C LYS A 424 2.70 -4.24 -31.90
N LYS A 425 3.23 -3.02 -31.90
CA LYS A 425 3.60 -2.24 -33.09
C LYS A 425 5.10 -2.18 -33.31
#